data_AF-A0A2J0L291-F1
#
_entry.id   AF-A0A2J0L291-F1
#
_cell.length_a   1.000
_cell.length_b   1.000
_cell.length_c   1.000
_cell.angle_alpha   90.00
_cell.angle_beta   90.00
_cell.angle_gamma   90.00
#
_symmetry.space_group_name_H-M   'P 1'
#
loop_
_entity.id
_entity.type
_entity.pdbx_description
1 polymer ?
#
loop_
_entity_poly.entity_id
_entity_poly.type
_entity_poly.pdbx_seq_one_letter_code
_entity_poly.pdbx_strand_id
1 'polypeptide(L)'
;MAKLNLKRIGIIFVFLIFLSILSFISGEISLEKQVKISQERYQATLQELSQKTVEYTINKKKGEVKNYRITPKKNSTVFSLLEELAKREDFEVKSTIYPGMGVFIESINGVKNGTDGRYWQYWVNDKLGEVAADKKEIKGGDKIEWRFEVPAF
;
A
#
# COMPACT_ATOMS: atom_id res chain seq x y z
N MET A 1 -57.60 -32.35 -38.96
CA MET A 1 -56.83 -32.73 -37.76
C MET A 1 -55.46 -33.21 -38.22
N ALA A 2 -54.42 -32.39 -38.09
CA ALA A 2 -53.08 -32.72 -38.63
C ALA A 2 -52.40 -33.78 -37.73
N LYS A 3 -51.99 -34.93 -38.31
CA LYS A 3 -51.20 -35.94 -37.60
C LYS A 3 -49.77 -35.41 -37.39
N LEU A 4 -49.43 -35.11 -36.14
CA LEU A 4 -48.10 -34.65 -35.75
C LEU A 4 -47.09 -35.80 -35.88
N ASN A 5 -45.96 -35.58 -36.56
CA ASN A 5 -44.94 -36.61 -36.80
C ASN A 5 -43.97 -36.70 -35.61
N LEU A 6 -44.01 -37.81 -34.87
CA LEU A 6 -43.17 -38.03 -33.68
C LEU A 6 -41.66 -37.85 -33.95
N LYS A 7 -41.17 -38.17 -35.16
CA LYS A 7 -39.75 -37.95 -35.51
C LYS A 7 -39.38 -36.47 -35.57
N ARG A 8 -40.31 -35.60 -35.99
CA ARG A 8 -40.10 -34.13 -36.02
C ARG A 8 -40.09 -33.52 -34.61
N ILE A 9 -40.89 -34.07 -33.69
CA ILE A 9 -40.94 -33.63 -32.30
C ILE A 9 -39.63 -33.96 -31.57
N GLY A 10 -39.08 -35.16 -31.79
CA GLY A 10 -37.79 -35.55 -31.21
C GLY A 10 -36.62 -34.65 -31.64
N ILE A 11 -36.59 -34.25 -32.92
CA ILE A 11 -35.53 -33.35 -33.44
C ILE A 11 -35.62 -31.95 -32.82
N ILE A 12 -36.82 -31.41 -32.64
CA ILE A 12 -37.03 -30.09 -32.02
C ILE A 12 -36.55 -30.08 -30.57
N PHE A 13 -36.82 -31.15 -29.81
CA PHE A 13 -36.41 -31.26 -28.41
C PHE A 13 -34.88 -31.29 -28.25
N VAL A 14 -34.19 -32.03 -29.11
CA VAL A 14 -32.71 -32.09 -29.12
C VAL A 14 -32.11 -30.72 -29.45
N PHE A 15 -32.69 -29.98 -30.40
CA PHE A 15 -32.24 -28.65 -30.77
C PHE A 15 -32.42 -27.62 -29.65
N LEU A 16 -33.53 -27.69 -28.90
CA LEU A 16 -33.78 -26.83 -27.74
C LEU A 16 -32.81 -27.11 -26.58
N ILE A 17 -32.47 -28.39 -26.35
CA ILE A 17 -31.44 -28.76 -25.36
C ILE A 17 -30.08 -28.21 -25.80
N PHE A 18 -29.71 -28.35 -27.08
CA PHE A 18 -28.45 -27.82 -27.61
C PHE A 18 -28.36 -26.28 -27.51
N LEU A 19 -29.45 -25.57 -27.80
CA LEU A 19 -29.54 -24.12 -27.61
C LEU A 19 -29.40 -23.72 -26.13
N SER A 20 -30.01 -24.48 -25.21
CA SER A 20 -29.88 -24.21 -23.77
C SER A 20 -28.46 -24.41 -23.26
N ILE A 21 -27.74 -25.42 -23.77
CA ILE A 21 -26.34 -25.70 -23.44
C ILE A 21 -25.44 -24.58 -24.00
N LEU A 22 -25.66 -24.13 -25.24
CA LEU A 22 -24.95 -23.00 -25.85
C LEU A 22 -25.16 -21.69 -25.07
N SER A 23 -26.40 -21.40 -24.64
CA SER A 23 -26.69 -20.23 -23.81
C SER A 23 -26.05 -20.30 -22.42
N PHE A 24 -25.98 -21.49 -21.81
CA PHE A 24 -25.33 -21.67 -20.50
C PHE A 24 -23.81 -21.50 -20.58
N ILE A 25 -23.15 -22.14 -21.56
CA ILE A 25 -21.70 -22.03 -21.79
C ILE A 25 -21.30 -20.58 -22.12
N SER A 26 -22.07 -19.88 -22.95
CA SER A 26 -21.80 -18.48 -23.28
C SER A 26 -22.00 -17.53 -22.09
N GLY A 27 -22.96 -17.82 -21.19
CA GLY A 27 -23.14 -17.11 -19.92
C GLY A 27 -21.96 -17.30 -18.96
N GLU A 28 -21.48 -18.54 -18.80
CA GLU A 28 -20.35 -18.89 -17.93
C GLU A 28 -19.04 -18.24 -18.41
N ILE A 29 -18.75 -18.31 -19.72
CA ILE A 29 -17.60 -17.61 -20.34
C ILE A 29 -17.68 -16.09 -20.15
N SER A 30 -18.89 -15.52 -20.19
CA SER A 30 -19.09 -14.08 -19.99
C SER A 30 -18.80 -13.64 -18.56
N LEU A 31 -19.14 -14.48 -17.57
CA LEU A 31 -18.87 -14.23 -16.17
C LEU A 31 -17.36 -14.30 -15.86
N GLU A 32 -16.67 -15.32 -16.33
CA GLU A 32 -15.21 -15.44 -16.15
C GLU A 32 -14.46 -14.22 -16.72
N LYS A 33 -14.86 -13.76 -17.91
CA LYS A 33 -14.28 -12.57 -18.54
C LYS A 33 -14.52 -11.31 -17.71
N GLN A 34 -15.74 -11.13 -17.18
CA GLN A 34 -16.06 -9.98 -16.33
C GLN A 34 -15.28 -10.00 -15.01
N VAL A 35 -15.13 -11.17 -14.39
CA VAL A 35 -14.33 -11.36 -13.18
C VAL A 35 -12.87 -11.03 -13.44
N LYS A 36 -12.29 -11.53 -14.54
CA LYS A 36 -10.91 -11.23 -14.92
C LYS A 36 -10.66 -9.73 -15.13
N ILE A 37 -11.54 -9.05 -15.88
CA ILE A 37 -11.45 -7.59 -16.09
C ILE A 37 -11.55 -6.83 -14.77
N SER A 38 -12.45 -7.25 -13.86
CA SER A 38 -12.60 -6.64 -12.53
C SER A 38 -11.34 -6.80 -11.69
N GLN A 39 -10.73 -8.00 -11.70
CA GLN A 39 -9.47 -8.27 -11.00
C GLN A 39 -8.32 -7.44 -11.58
N GLU A 40 -8.14 -7.39 -12.90
CA GLU A 40 -7.11 -6.59 -13.56
C GLU A 40 -7.24 -5.10 -13.21
N ARG A 41 -8.47 -4.58 -13.22
CA ARG A 41 -8.75 -3.20 -12.82
C ARG A 41 -8.42 -2.94 -11.35
N TYR A 42 -8.79 -3.87 -10.47
CA TYR A 42 -8.47 -3.78 -9.04
C TYR A 42 -6.95 -3.77 -8.80
N GLN A 43 -6.20 -4.65 -9.47
CA GLN A 43 -4.75 -4.67 -9.38
C GLN A 43 -4.11 -3.38 -9.91
N ALA A 44 -4.61 -2.84 -11.03
CA ALA A 44 -4.14 -1.57 -11.55
C ALA A 44 -4.39 -0.40 -10.57
N THR A 45 -5.56 -0.37 -9.90
CA THR A 45 -5.86 0.63 -8.87
C THR A 45 -4.95 0.49 -7.65
N LEU A 46 -4.66 -0.73 -7.18
CA LEU A 46 -3.71 -0.94 -6.08
C LEU A 46 -2.29 -0.51 -6.46
N GLN A 47 -1.88 -0.77 -7.69
CA GLN A 47 -0.58 -0.36 -8.21
C GLN A 47 -0.46 1.17 -8.32
N GLU A 48 -1.52 1.85 -8.77
CA GLU A 48 -1.56 3.31 -8.81
C GLU A 48 -1.51 3.91 -7.39
N LEU A 49 -2.27 3.34 -6.45
CA LEU A 49 -2.26 3.76 -5.05
C LEU A 49 -0.90 3.52 -4.38
N SER A 50 -0.24 2.39 -4.66
CA SER A 50 1.09 2.09 -4.13
C SER A 50 2.15 3.04 -4.67
N GLN A 51 2.04 3.43 -5.95
CA GLN A 51 2.92 4.43 -6.56
C GLN A 51 2.64 5.86 -6.08
N LYS A 52 1.44 6.14 -5.58
CA LYS A 52 1.05 7.46 -5.08
C LYS A 52 1.32 7.65 -3.59
N THR A 53 1.39 6.57 -2.83
CA THR A 53 1.54 6.60 -1.37
C THR A 53 2.93 6.15 -0.92
N VAL A 54 3.31 6.55 0.28
CA VAL A 54 4.53 6.12 0.97
C VAL A 54 4.13 5.19 2.10
N GLU A 55 4.82 4.06 2.22
CA GLU A 55 4.75 3.21 3.41
C GLU A 55 5.68 3.80 4.47
N TYR A 56 5.14 4.15 5.64
CA TYR A 56 5.89 4.85 6.67
C TYR A 56 5.79 4.09 8.00
N THR A 57 6.92 3.63 8.49
CA THR A 57 7.00 2.76 9.67
C THR A 57 7.73 3.48 10.80
N ILE A 58 7.17 3.44 12.01
CA ILE A 58 7.84 3.85 13.24
C ILE A 58 7.99 2.60 14.10
N ASN A 59 9.21 2.11 14.18
CA ASN A 59 9.58 0.89 14.89
C ASN A 59 10.23 1.25 16.23
N LYS A 60 9.41 1.31 17.28
CA LYS A 60 9.88 1.38 18.66
C LYS A 60 10.28 -0.02 19.11
N LYS A 61 11.29 -0.11 20.00
CA LYS A 61 11.68 -1.37 20.67
C LYS A 61 10.45 -2.11 21.24
N LYS A 62 10.55 -3.44 21.40
CA LYS A 62 9.54 -4.34 22.02
C LYS A 62 8.25 -4.56 21.20
N GLY A 63 8.33 -4.48 19.87
CA GLY A 63 7.21 -4.85 18.99
C GLY A 63 6.14 -3.76 18.84
N GLU A 64 6.39 -2.55 19.36
CA GLU A 64 5.58 -1.37 19.08
C GLU A 64 5.93 -0.79 17.71
N VAL A 65 5.54 -1.53 16.67
CA VAL A 65 5.67 -1.10 15.28
C VAL A 65 4.36 -0.45 14.84
N LYS A 66 4.42 0.82 14.44
CA LYS A 66 3.29 1.52 13.82
C LYS A 66 3.55 1.70 12.34
N ASN A 67 2.60 1.26 11.52
CA ASN A 67 2.65 1.37 10.07
C ASN A 67 1.60 2.37 9.59
N TYR A 68 2.01 3.25 8.69
CA TYR A 68 1.17 4.28 8.11
C TYR A 68 1.26 4.28 6.60
N ARG A 69 0.21 4.79 5.96
CA ARG A 69 0.27 5.25 4.58
C ARG A 69 0.03 6.74 4.54
N ILE A 70 0.81 7.44 3.73
CA ILE A 70 0.71 8.89 3.54
C ILE A 70 1.02 9.24 2.10
N THR A 71 0.25 10.17 1.52
CA THR A 71 0.52 10.67 0.16
C THR A 71 1.47 11.86 0.28
N PRO A 72 2.72 11.76 -0.20
CA PRO A 72 3.66 12.88 -0.12
C PRO A 72 3.17 14.04 -0.98
N LYS A 73 3.35 15.26 -0.48
CA LYS A 73 3.17 16.49 -1.23
C LYS A 73 4.45 16.80 -2.02
N LYS A 74 4.38 17.80 -2.90
CA LYS A 74 5.58 18.29 -3.59
C LYS A 74 6.62 18.73 -2.55
N ASN A 75 7.86 18.30 -2.74
CA ASN A 75 9.01 18.56 -1.86
C ASN A 75 8.85 17.98 -0.43
N SER A 76 8.01 16.97 -0.22
CA SER A 76 7.97 16.25 1.04
C SER A 76 9.31 15.59 1.33
N THR A 77 9.73 15.66 2.58
CA THR A 77 10.94 15.02 3.12
C THR A 77 10.57 13.99 4.18
N VAL A 78 11.51 13.11 4.55
CA VAL A 78 11.32 12.14 5.63
C VAL A 78 10.79 12.82 6.89
N PHE A 79 11.37 13.97 7.27
CA PHE A 79 10.97 14.73 8.45
C PHE A 79 9.59 15.38 8.29
N SER A 80 9.29 16.04 7.17
CA SER A 80 7.98 16.68 6.98
C SER A 80 6.83 15.66 7.03
N LEU A 81 7.07 14.43 6.56
CA LEU A 81 6.08 13.36 6.64
C LEU A 81 5.93 12.84 8.08
N LEU A 82 7.03 12.80 8.85
CA LEU A 82 6.97 12.49 10.28
C LEU A 82 6.11 13.50 11.03
N GLU A 83 6.28 14.80 10.78
CA GLU A 83 5.49 15.87 11.38
C GLU A 83 4.02 15.80 10.98
N GLU A 84 3.72 15.50 9.72
CA GLU A 84 2.34 15.33 9.26
C GLU A 84 1.67 14.14 9.95
N LEU A 85 2.37 13.02 10.10
CA LEU A 85 1.89 11.86 10.85
C LEU A 85 1.73 12.17 12.35
N ALA A 86 2.67 12.91 12.94
CA ALA A 86 2.61 13.34 14.33
C ALA A 86 1.33 14.13 14.62
N LYS A 87 0.99 15.06 13.72
CA LYS A 87 -0.26 15.82 13.80
C LYS A 87 -1.50 14.96 13.55
N ARG A 88 -1.46 14.06 12.57
CA ARG A 88 -2.62 13.22 12.19
C ARG A 88 -2.98 12.20 13.27
N GLU A 89 -1.97 11.63 13.91
CA GLU A 89 -2.09 10.51 14.84
C GLU A 89 -1.94 10.94 16.31
N ASP A 90 -1.87 12.25 16.56
CA ASP A 90 -1.75 12.88 17.88
C ASP A 90 -0.57 12.34 18.71
N PHE A 91 0.65 12.48 18.18
CA PHE A 91 1.87 12.21 18.94
C PHE A 91 2.90 13.33 18.78
N GLU A 92 3.82 13.44 19.75
CA GLU A 92 4.86 14.46 19.77
C GLU A 92 6.14 13.99 19.06
N VAL A 93 6.77 14.89 18.31
CA VAL A 93 8.14 14.75 17.82
C VAL A 93 8.96 15.90 18.40
N LYS A 94 10.07 15.57 19.07
CA LYS A 94 11.04 16.59 19.54
C LYS A 94 12.26 16.54 18.66
N SER A 95 12.70 17.71 18.22
CA SER A 95 13.82 17.86 17.32
C SER A 95 14.49 19.22 17.46
N THR A 96 15.79 19.26 17.20
CA THR A 96 16.56 20.50 17.09
C THR A 96 17.07 20.65 15.66
N ILE A 97 16.92 21.85 15.09
CA ILE A 97 17.50 22.19 13.78
C ILE A 97 18.87 22.79 14.01
N TYR A 98 19.90 22.16 13.46
CA TYR A 98 21.25 22.69 13.47
C TYR A 98 21.53 23.36 12.12
N PRO A 99 21.79 24.69 12.09
CA PRO A 99 22.10 25.42 10.86
C PRO A 99 23.23 24.74 10.06
N GLY A 100 23.02 24.58 8.75
CA GLY A 100 23.95 23.88 7.85
C GLY A 100 23.88 22.34 7.90
N MET A 101 23.63 21.74 9.07
CA MET A 101 23.59 20.28 9.24
C MET A 101 22.21 19.67 8.96
N GLY A 102 21.13 20.33 9.40
CA GLY A 102 19.74 19.87 9.25
C GLY A 102 19.12 19.47 10.58
N VAL A 103 18.00 18.74 10.52
CA VAL A 103 17.23 18.34 11.70
C VAL A 103 17.89 17.16 12.43
N PHE A 104 17.95 17.25 13.75
CA PHE A 104 18.27 16.16 14.65
C PHE A 104 17.02 15.78 15.45
N ILE A 105 16.59 14.52 15.34
CA ILE A 105 15.49 14.00 16.15
C ILE A 105 15.99 13.68 17.54
N GLU A 106 15.29 14.19 18.55
CA GLU A 106 15.58 13.93 19.97
C GLU A 106 14.65 12.84 20.53
N SER A 107 13.38 12.86 20.12
CA SER A 107 12.41 11.84 20.49
C SER A 107 11.25 11.74 19.50
N ILE A 108 10.68 10.55 19.38
CA ILE A 108 9.44 10.29 18.65
C ILE A 108 8.46 9.62 19.61
N ASN A 109 7.32 10.26 19.83
CA ASN A 109 6.21 9.76 20.63
C ASN A 109 6.66 9.19 21.99
N GLY A 110 7.33 10.05 22.76
CA GLY A 110 7.82 9.77 24.12
C GLY A 110 9.13 8.97 24.22
N VAL A 111 9.63 8.38 23.14
CA VAL A 111 10.86 7.59 23.15
C VAL A 111 12.06 8.49 22.82
N LYS A 112 12.92 8.74 23.82
CA LYS A 112 14.07 9.63 23.72
C LYS A 112 15.35 8.88 23.33
N ASN A 113 16.15 9.49 22.46
CA ASN A 113 17.52 9.05 22.14
C ASN A 113 18.38 8.84 23.40
N GLY A 114 19.29 7.88 23.34
CA GLY A 114 20.16 7.47 24.43
C GLY A 114 19.55 6.46 25.39
N THR A 115 18.23 6.25 25.38
CA THR A 115 17.58 5.21 26.19
C THR A 115 18.09 3.83 25.76
N ASP A 116 18.65 3.07 26.70
CA ASP A 116 19.29 1.77 26.45
C ASP A 116 20.40 1.80 25.38
N GLY A 117 21.09 2.95 25.19
CA GLY A 117 22.12 3.11 24.16
C GLY A 117 21.60 3.17 22.73
N ARG A 118 20.31 3.44 22.55
CA ARG A 118 19.62 3.43 21.26
C ARG A 118 19.30 4.83 20.75
N TYR A 119 19.25 4.95 19.44
CA TYR A 119 19.01 6.21 18.75
C TYR A 119 18.03 6.00 17.61
N TRP A 120 17.20 7.01 17.39
CA TRP A 120 16.35 7.12 16.22
C TRP A 120 17.20 7.32 14.98
N GLN A 121 17.10 6.35 14.09
CA GLN A 121 17.73 6.33 12.79
C GLN A 121 16.62 6.14 11.76
N TYR A 122 16.81 6.59 10.53
CA TYR A 122 15.82 6.43 9.47
C TYR A 122 16.40 5.72 8.25
N TRP A 123 15.54 4.99 7.55
CA TRP A 123 15.83 4.28 6.31
C TRP A 123 14.84 4.70 5.23
N VAL A 124 15.32 4.73 3.99
CA VAL A 124 14.49 4.88 2.80
C VAL A 124 14.81 3.73 1.86
N ASN A 125 13.82 2.89 1.55
CA ASN A 125 13.97 1.70 0.71
C ASN A 125 15.15 0.81 1.18
N ASP A 126 15.12 0.46 2.47
CA ASP A 126 16.13 -0.37 3.15
C ASP A 126 17.55 0.21 3.20
N LYS A 127 17.76 1.45 2.74
CA LYS A 127 19.03 2.16 2.83
C LYS A 127 19.02 3.15 4.00
N LEU A 128 20.03 3.07 4.86
CA LEU A 128 20.23 4.02 5.97
C LEU A 128 20.35 5.45 5.43
N GLY A 129 19.73 6.40 6.14
CA GLY A 129 19.76 7.81 5.81
C GLY A 129 21.17 8.41 5.76
N GLU A 130 21.57 8.93 4.60
CA GLU A 130 22.89 9.54 4.38
C GLU A 130 22.92 11.06 4.62
N VAL A 131 21.74 11.68 4.74
CA VAL A 131 21.58 13.12 5.02
C VAL A 131 20.59 13.33 6.16
N ALA A 132 20.45 14.55 6.68
CA ALA A 132 19.42 14.83 7.68
C ALA A 132 17.99 14.59 7.11
N ALA A 133 17.05 14.17 7.97
CA ALA A 133 15.72 13.75 7.54
C ALA A 133 14.88 14.89 6.91
N ASP A 134 15.21 16.15 7.21
CA ASP A 134 14.65 17.36 6.60
C ASP A 134 15.21 17.66 5.21
N LYS A 135 16.25 16.93 4.78
CA LYS A 135 16.89 17.09 3.45
C LYS A 135 16.64 15.91 2.52
N LYS A 136 16.17 14.77 3.05
CA LYS A 136 15.87 13.59 2.25
C LYS A 136 14.47 13.72 1.64
N GLU A 137 14.40 14.13 0.38
CA GLU A 137 13.15 14.18 -0.40
C GLU A 137 12.56 12.80 -0.64
N ILE A 138 11.23 12.74 -0.69
CA ILE A 138 10.42 11.52 -0.77
C ILE A 138 9.39 11.63 -1.89
N LYS A 139 9.17 10.53 -2.59
CA LYS A 139 8.13 10.38 -3.61
C LYS A 139 7.22 9.19 -3.28
N GLY A 140 6.06 9.14 -3.94
CA GLY A 140 5.19 7.97 -3.85
C GLY A 140 5.91 6.70 -4.31
N GLY A 141 5.57 5.57 -3.68
CA GLY A 141 6.24 4.29 -3.83
C GLY A 141 7.44 4.08 -2.90
N ASP A 142 7.97 5.12 -2.25
CA ASP A 142 9.05 4.96 -1.28
C ASP A 142 8.55 4.28 0.00
N LYS A 143 9.46 3.54 0.65
CA LYS A 143 9.28 2.97 1.98
C LYS A 143 10.20 3.68 2.96
N ILE A 144 9.65 4.19 4.05
CA ILE A 144 10.37 4.88 5.10
C ILE A 144 10.23 4.10 6.40
N GLU A 145 11.33 3.94 7.12
CA GLU A 145 11.31 3.36 8.45
C GLU A 145 12.15 4.19 9.41
N TRP A 146 11.58 4.54 10.55
CA TRP A 146 12.33 4.98 11.74
C TRP A 146 12.55 3.78 12.64
N ARG A 147 13.81 3.47 12.96
CA ARG A 147 14.17 2.40 13.90
C ARG A 147 14.82 2.99 15.15
N PHE A 148 14.35 2.55 16.32
CA PHE A 148 14.96 2.88 17.60
C PHE A 148 15.91 1.77 18.05
N GLU A 149 17.17 1.86 17.63
CA GLU A 149 18.14 0.78 17.79
C GLU A 149 19.54 1.25 18.17
N VAL A 150 20.37 0.30 18.60
CA VAL A 150 21.78 0.57 18.85
C VAL A 150 22.42 0.77 17.48
N PRO A 151 23.13 1.89 17.25
CA PRO A 151 23.81 2.11 15.97
C PRO A 151 24.79 0.97 15.69
N ALA A 152 24.70 0.37 14.50
CA ALA A 152 25.67 -0.60 14.03
C ALA A 152 26.81 0.18 13.36
N PHE A 153 27.96 0.27 14.05
CA PHE A 153 29.20 0.80 13.51
C PHE A 153 30.12 -0.34 13.06
#